data_AF-A0A345XTU1-F1
#
_entry.id   AF-A0A345XTU1-F1
#
_cell.length_a   1.000
_cell.length_b   1.000
_cell.length_c   1.000
_cell.angle_alpha   90.00
_cell.angle_beta   90.00
_cell.angle_gamma   90.00
#
_symmetry.space_group_name_H-M   'P 1'
#
loop_
_entity.id
_entity.type
_entity.pdbx_description
1 polymer ?
#
loop_
_entity_poly.entity_id
_entity_poly.type
_entity_poly.pdbx_seq_one_letter_code
_entity_poly.pdbx_strand_id
1 'polypeptide(L)'
;MQALRVLLAEQQVELDQLQREYGGHPVLQQLLAVNHANAQVARRAQGIAVLCGGFSGRRREPATVYDVVRSAQGQIAPFERVQIRNQSGMAVMPQAIDGVALAVAELLANAASYSPADTPIEVNLQPVQRGLCVIIDDAGVGMSEEMRRKAELLFTSVFRPGLSELGNPPQFGFPVVAELARRFGFNVDVSATSPYGGTRAVVRLPQELLTTVTEQRSDKAVAHSSNTPAPQPPSDRTANGLPKRASRQAPIALVRDPGGAAPESEAEPAKPVRKIAATMSELQRGTRLGRQSTTDGQEDQGV
;
A
#
# COMPACT_ATOMS: atom_id res chain seq x y z
N MET A 1 21.39 2.41 -3.87
CA MET A 1 20.19 1.56 -3.69
C MET A 1 19.70 1.49 -2.24
N GLN A 2 20.56 1.19 -1.26
CA GLN A 2 20.16 1.07 0.15
C GLN A 2 19.80 2.42 0.81
N ALA A 3 20.51 3.50 0.43
CA ALA A 3 20.27 4.85 0.91
C ALA A 3 18.86 5.39 0.56
N LEU A 4 18.34 5.11 -0.64
CA LEU A 4 17.01 5.56 -1.05
C LEU A 4 15.90 4.92 -0.19
N ARG A 5 16.04 3.64 0.18
CA ARG A 5 15.07 2.93 1.03
C ARG A 5 15.08 3.41 2.47
N VAL A 6 16.25 3.74 3.01
CA VAL A 6 16.39 4.29 4.36
C VAL A 6 15.72 5.65 4.42
N LEU A 7 15.99 6.51 3.42
CA LEU A 7 15.38 7.83 3.32
C LEU A 7 13.84 7.74 3.24
N LEU A 8 13.31 6.79 2.47
CA LEU A 8 11.87 6.60 2.34
C LEU A 8 11.20 6.12 3.63
N ALA A 9 11.87 5.25 4.39
CA ALA A 9 11.38 4.75 5.66
C ALA A 9 11.40 5.84 6.74
N GLU A 10 12.45 6.66 6.77
CA GLU A 10 12.54 7.83 7.67
C GLU A 10 11.42 8.82 7.38
N GLN A 11 11.11 9.08 6.10
CA GLN A 11 9.99 9.94 5.74
C GLN A 11 8.63 9.37 6.17
N GLN A 12 8.40 8.07 6.08
CA GLN A 12 7.14 7.48 6.56
C GLN A 12 6.93 7.67 8.06
N VAL A 13 8.00 7.55 8.85
CA VAL A 13 7.93 7.71 10.31
C VAL A 13 7.61 9.16 10.72
N GLU A 14 8.20 10.15 10.05
CA GLU A 14 7.89 11.57 10.26
C GLU A 14 6.43 11.90 9.92
N LEU A 15 5.91 11.30 8.85
CA LEU A 15 4.53 11.50 8.41
C LEU A 15 3.50 10.87 9.38
N ASP A 16 3.79 9.70 9.93
CA ASP A 16 2.95 9.04 10.95
C ASP A 16 2.89 9.82 12.27
N GLN A 17 3.93 10.59 12.60
CA GLN A 17 3.90 11.51 13.74
C GLN A 17 3.00 12.72 13.46
N LEU A 18 3.14 13.33 12.28
CA LEU A 18 2.31 14.48 11.90
C LEU A 18 0.81 14.15 11.76
N GLN A 19 0.45 12.96 11.28
CA GLN A 19 -0.96 12.54 11.24
C GLN A 19 -1.59 12.44 12.64
N ARG A 20 -0.82 11.99 13.64
CA ARG A 20 -1.28 11.90 15.03
C ARG A 20 -1.48 13.26 15.66
N GLU A 21 -0.68 14.25 15.26
CA GLU A 21 -0.72 15.60 15.83
C GLU A 21 -1.78 16.51 15.17
N TYR A 22 -2.09 16.32 13.88
CA TYR A 22 -2.93 17.25 13.09
C TYR A 22 -4.20 16.63 12.48
N GLY A 23 -4.74 15.55 13.07
CA GLY A 23 -5.86 14.73 12.55
C GLY A 23 -7.17 15.45 12.15
N GLY A 24 -7.36 16.73 12.50
CA GLY A 24 -8.52 17.55 12.10
C GLY A 24 -8.18 18.82 11.31
N HIS A 25 -6.90 19.05 11.00
CA HIS A 25 -6.43 20.27 10.36
C HIS A 25 -6.40 20.10 8.82
N PRO A 26 -6.69 21.13 8.01
CA PRO A 26 -6.60 21.06 6.53
C PRO A 26 -5.21 20.65 6.00
N VAL A 27 -4.18 20.78 6.83
CA VAL A 27 -2.81 20.25 6.55
C VAL A 27 -2.81 18.73 6.43
N LEU A 28 -3.68 18.01 7.14
CA LEU A 28 -3.80 16.55 7.03
C LEU A 28 -4.16 16.12 5.61
N GLN A 29 -5.06 16.83 4.93
CA GLN A 29 -5.46 16.49 3.57
C GLN A 29 -4.29 16.65 2.58
N GLN A 30 -3.51 17.71 2.73
CA GLN A 30 -2.29 17.93 1.95
C GLN A 30 -1.22 16.88 2.29
N LEU A 31 -1.08 16.52 3.56
CA LEU A 31 -0.14 15.51 4.04
C LEU A 31 -0.49 14.10 3.55
N LEU A 32 -1.79 13.75 3.53
CA LEU A 32 -2.28 12.52 2.93
C LEU A 32 -1.96 12.45 1.43
N ALA A 33 -2.11 13.57 0.70
CA ALA A 33 -1.74 13.64 -0.70
C ALA A 33 -0.22 13.41 -0.92
N VAL A 34 0.62 13.99 -0.06
CA VAL A 34 2.07 13.77 -0.08
C VAL A 34 2.44 12.32 0.25
N ASN A 35 1.85 11.75 1.31
CA ASN A 35 2.05 10.34 1.65
C ASN A 35 1.69 9.42 0.48
N HIS A 36 0.60 9.78 -0.21
CA HIS A 36 0.15 9.03 -1.36
C HIS A 36 1.12 9.12 -2.55
N ALA A 37 1.63 10.31 -2.86
CA ALA A 37 2.69 10.48 -3.86
C ALA A 37 3.97 9.72 -3.50
N ASN A 38 4.37 9.74 -2.22
CA ASN A 38 5.53 8.99 -1.73
C ASN A 38 5.36 7.47 -1.91
N ALA A 39 4.17 6.93 -1.60
CA ALA A 39 3.86 5.53 -1.84
C ALA A 39 3.98 5.17 -3.34
N GLN A 40 3.55 6.05 -4.24
CA GLN A 40 3.70 5.84 -5.69
C GLN A 40 5.17 5.85 -6.11
N VAL A 41 5.98 6.78 -5.60
CA VAL A 41 7.43 6.82 -5.87
C VAL A 41 8.12 5.56 -5.34
N ALA A 42 7.77 5.13 -4.12
CA ALA A 42 8.29 3.91 -3.50
C ALA A 42 8.09 2.69 -4.41
N ARG A 43 6.85 2.54 -4.89
CA ARG A 43 6.44 1.48 -5.80
C ARG A 43 7.19 1.54 -7.11
N ARG A 44 7.28 2.72 -7.74
CA ARG A 44 8.02 2.90 -9.00
C ARG A 44 9.49 2.52 -8.84
N ALA A 45 10.12 2.94 -7.75
CA ALA A 45 11.49 2.56 -7.42
C ALA A 45 11.63 1.03 -7.21
N GLN A 46 10.65 0.40 -6.57
CA GLN A 46 10.62 -1.06 -6.40
C GLN A 46 10.49 -1.78 -7.74
N GLY A 47 9.61 -1.34 -8.63
CA GLY A 47 9.48 -1.88 -9.98
C GLY A 47 10.77 -1.75 -10.79
N ILE A 48 11.41 -0.58 -10.77
CA ILE A 48 12.71 -0.37 -11.43
C ILE A 48 13.77 -1.31 -10.84
N ALA A 49 13.81 -1.47 -9.51
CA ALA A 49 14.75 -2.38 -8.87
C ALA A 49 14.58 -3.83 -9.39
N VAL A 50 13.33 -4.28 -9.58
CA VAL A 50 13.03 -5.60 -10.15
C VAL A 50 13.58 -5.73 -11.56
N LEU A 51 13.36 -4.74 -12.43
CA LEU A 51 13.89 -4.75 -13.80
C LEU A 51 15.43 -4.73 -13.82
N CYS A 52 16.06 -4.13 -12.82
CA CYS A 52 17.51 -4.17 -12.62
C CYS A 52 18.01 -5.48 -11.96
N GLY A 53 17.16 -6.49 -11.78
CA GLY A 53 17.48 -7.77 -11.14
C GLY A 53 17.46 -7.76 -9.60
N GLY A 54 17.27 -6.59 -8.98
CA GLY A 54 17.18 -6.43 -7.55
C GLY A 54 15.81 -6.83 -6.99
N PHE A 55 15.77 -7.78 -6.06
CA PHE A 55 14.56 -8.11 -5.30
C PHE A 55 14.96 -8.70 -3.96
N SER A 56 14.25 -8.34 -2.90
CA SER A 56 14.44 -8.88 -1.56
C SER A 56 13.08 -9.23 -0.99
N GLY A 57 12.74 -10.52 -0.98
CA GLY A 57 11.62 -11.04 -0.20
C GLY A 57 12.07 -11.20 1.25
N ARG A 58 11.39 -10.54 2.19
CA ARG A 58 11.80 -10.54 3.63
C ARG A 58 10.78 -11.18 4.57
N ARG A 59 9.77 -11.85 4.03
CA ARG A 59 8.73 -12.51 4.84
C ARG A 59 9.26 -13.86 5.35
N ARG A 60 8.95 -14.18 6.60
CA ARG A 60 9.29 -15.47 7.23
C ARG A 60 8.10 -16.43 7.30
N GLU A 61 6.88 -15.90 7.25
CA GLU A 61 5.64 -16.67 7.38
C GLU A 61 4.78 -16.53 6.11
N PRO A 62 4.02 -17.58 5.73
CA PRO A 62 3.05 -17.49 4.65
C PRO A 62 1.98 -16.44 4.94
N ALA A 63 1.39 -15.86 3.89
CA ALA A 63 0.27 -14.93 4.01
C ALA A 63 -0.89 -15.41 3.15
N THR A 64 -2.13 -15.24 3.61
CA THR A 64 -3.31 -15.62 2.82
C THR A 64 -3.28 -14.90 1.47
N VAL A 65 -3.78 -15.54 0.40
CA VAL A 65 -3.87 -14.88 -0.92
C VAL A 65 -4.69 -13.59 -0.79
N TYR A 66 -5.74 -13.60 0.03
CA TYR A 66 -6.54 -12.42 0.33
C TYR A 66 -5.70 -11.28 0.91
N ASP A 67 -4.85 -11.55 1.90
CA ASP A 67 -3.99 -10.53 2.51
C ASP A 67 -2.92 -10.01 1.55
N VAL A 68 -2.40 -10.88 0.67
CA VAL A 68 -1.47 -10.48 -0.39
C VAL A 68 -2.14 -9.50 -1.36
N VAL A 69 -3.37 -9.80 -1.80
CA VAL A 69 -4.14 -8.91 -2.68
C VAL A 69 -4.58 -7.63 -1.97
N ARG A 70 -4.97 -7.71 -0.69
CA ARG A 70 -5.30 -6.54 0.12
C ARG A 70 -4.09 -5.63 0.33
N SER A 71 -2.90 -6.21 0.54
CA SER A 71 -1.63 -5.48 0.59
C SER A 71 -1.33 -4.79 -0.74
N ALA A 72 -1.59 -5.47 -1.87
CA ALA A 72 -1.45 -4.90 -3.21
C ALA A 72 -2.43 -3.73 -3.45
N GLN A 73 -3.68 -3.86 -3.01
CA GLN A 73 -4.71 -2.82 -3.04
C GLN A 73 -4.25 -1.57 -2.27
N GLY A 74 -3.73 -1.72 -1.05
CA GLY A 74 -3.28 -0.59 -0.23
C GLY A 74 -2.10 0.20 -0.81
N GLN A 75 -1.46 -0.30 -1.86
CA GLN A 75 -0.35 0.38 -2.52
C GLN A 75 -0.81 1.23 -3.73
N ILE A 76 -2.08 1.19 -4.14
CA ILE A 76 -2.58 1.98 -5.29
C ILE A 76 -3.38 3.21 -4.83
N ALA A 77 -3.52 4.18 -5.74
CA ALA A 77 -4.21 5.44 -5.46
C ALA A 77 -5.69 5.30 -5.15
N PRO A 78 -6.52 4.86 -6.09
CA PRO A 78 -7.92 4.68 -5.79
C PRO A 78 -8.16 3.27 -5.23
N PHE A 79 -7.53 2.96 -4.10
CA PHE A 79 -7.67 1.63 -3.46
C PHE A 79 -9.14 1.33 -3.10
N GLU A 80 -9.95 2.35 -2.84
CA GLU A 80 -11.38 2.26 -2.54
C GLU A 80 -12.20 1.69 -3.71
N ARG A 81 -11.72 1.84 -4.95
CA ARG A 81 -12.39 1.26 -6.15
C ARG A 81 -12.23 -0.25 -6.23
N VAL A 82 -11.26 -0.83 -5.51
CA VAL A 82 -10.94 -2.25 -5.60
C VAL A 82 -11.84 -3.06 -4.69
N GLN A 83 -12.60 -3.98 -5.26
CA GLN A 83 -13.53 -4.86 -4.56
C GLN A 83 -13.04 -6.30 -4.63
N ILE A 84 -12.45 -6.79 -3.53
CA ILE A 84 -11.99 -8.17 -3.44
C ILE A 84 -13.18 -9.08 -3.10
N ARG A 85 -13.48 -9.98 -4.02
CA ARG A 85 -14.55 -10.98 -3.94
C ARG A 85 -13.94 -12.34 -3.62
N ASN A 86 -14.67 -13.09 -2.80
CA ASN A 86 -14.34 -14.43 -2.32
C ASN A 86 -13.05 -14.50 -1.49
N GLN A 87 -13.07 -15.35 -0.47
CA GLN A 87 -11.87 -15.71 0.26
C GLN A 87 -11.43 -17.11 -0.18
N SER A 88 -10.13 -17.32 -0.33
CA SER A 88 -9.55 -18.64 -0.53
C SER A 88 -8.86 -19.09 0.75
N GLY A 89 -8.94 -20.39 1.07
CA GLY A 89 -8.18 -21.00 2.19
C GLY A 89 -6.69 -21.19 1.88
N MET A 90 -6.19 -20.59 0.80
CA MET A 90 -4.81 -20.72 0.35
C MET A 90 -3.98 -19.52 0.76
N ALA A 91 -2.71 -19.76 1.03
CA ALA A 91 -1.69 -18.78 1.33
C ALA A 91 -0.56 -18.85 0.32
N VAL A 92 0.08 -17.71 0.08
CA VAL A 92 1.30 -17.59 -0.72
C VAL A 92 2.50 -17.85 0.18
N MET A 93 3.44 -18.66 -0.30
CA MET A 93 4.68 -18.92 0.41
C MET A 93 5.53 -17.66 0.61
N PRO A 94 6.29 -17.55 1.72
CA PRO A 94 6.98 -16.33 2.11
C PRO A 94 7.85 -15.69 1.02
N GLN A 95 8.58 -16.52 0.26
CA GLN A 95 9.49 -16.06 -0.78
C GLN A 95 8.79 -15.34 -1.96
N ALA A 96 7.51 -15.65 -2.21
CA ALA A 96 6.77 -15.11 -3.34
C ALA A 96 5.80 -13.98 -2.96
N ILE A 97 5.53 -13.75 -1.67
CA ILE A 97 4.56 -12.75 -1.19
C ILE A 97 4.81 -11.37 -1.79
N ASP A 98 6.03 -10.84 -1.63
CA ASP A 98 6.32 -9.47 -2.07
C ASP A 98 6.29 -9.36 -3.61
N GLY A 99 6.55 -10.46 -4.33
CA GLY A 99 6.55 -10.51 -5.79
C GLY A 99 5.14 -10.59 -6.35
N VAL A 100 4.30 -11.46 -5.78
CA VAL A 100 2.88 -11.55 -6.13
C VAL A 100 2.16 -10.25 -5.76
N ALA A 101 2.41 -9.71 -4.57
CA ALA A 101 1.84 -8.43 -4.14
C ALA A 101 2.20 -7.32 -5.14
N LEU A 102 3.48 -7.15 -5.49
CA LEU A 102 3.90 -6.13 -6.44
C LEU A 102 3.26 -6.33 -7.82
N ALA A 103 3.21 -7.57 -8.33
CA ALA A 103 2.62 -7.86 -9.63
C ALA A 103 1.12 -7.52 -9.66
N VAL A 104 0.35 -7.98 -8.67
CA VAL A 104 -1.07 -7.64 -8.53
C VAL A 104 -1.25 -6.13 -8.42
N ALA A 105 -0.38 -5.47 -7.66
CA ALA A 105 -0.47 -4.05 -7.42
C ALA A 105 -0.21 -3.23 -8.71
N GLU A 106 0.72 -3.64 -9.57
CA GLU A 106 0.91 -3.01 -10.90
C GLU A 106 -0.29 -3.24 -11.84
N LEU A 107 -0.89 -4.43 -11.80
CA LEU A 107 -2.10 -4.71 -12.58
C LEU A 107 -3.30 -3.86 -12.12
N LEU A 108 -3.49 -3.72 -10.80
CA LEU A 108 -4.52 -2.85 -10.22
C LEU A 108 -4.30 -1.38 -10.59
N ALA A 109 -3.04 -0.91 -10.58
CA ALA A 109 -2.72 0.45 -10.99
C ALA A 109 -3.06 0.70 -12.47
N ASN A 110 -2.80 -0.28 -13.34
CA ASN A 110 -3.18 -0.22 -14.76
C ASN A 110 -4.71 -0.19 -14.91
N ALA A 111 -5.43 -1.12 -14.28
CA ALA A 111 -6.89 -1.15 -14.28
C ALA A 111 -7.50 0.20 -13.86
N ALA A 112 -6.99 0.78 -12.77
CA ALA A 112 -7.43 2.08 -12.27
C ALA A 112 -7.14 3.25 -13.21
N SER A 113 -6.01 3.20 -13.93
CA SER A 113 -5.58 4.26 -14.85
C SER A 113 -6.38 4.28 -16.14
N TYR A 114 -6.82 3.11 -16.62
CA TYR A 114 -7.56 2.98 -17.88
C TYR A 114 -9.09 2.91 -17.72
N SER A 115 -9.59 2.91 -16.48
CA SER A 115 -11.01 2.85 -16.17
C SER A 115 -11.57 4.18 -15.64
N PRO A 116 -12.81 4.56 -15.98
CA PRO A 116 -13.46 5.76 -15.45
C PRO A 116 -13.47 5.82 -13.92
N ALA A 117 -13.36 7.01 -13.32
CA ALA A 117 -13.10 7.18 -11.89
C ALA A 117 -14.19 6.61 -10.96
N ASP A 118 -15.40 6.45 -11.46
CA ASP A 118 -16.60 5.96 -10.77
C ASP A 118 -16.85 4.45 -10.94
N THR A 119 -16.04 3.75 -11.73
CA THR A 119 -16.21 2.31 -11.94
C THR A 119 -15.41 1.49 -10.92
N PRO A 120 -16.00 0.39 -10.39
CA PRO A 120 -15.27 -0.54 -9.53
C PRO A 120 -14.26 -1.36 -10.34
N ILE A 121 -13.22 -1.84 -9.65
CA ILE A 121 -12.27 -2.85 -10.14
C ILE A 121 -12.52 -4.10 -9.31
N GLU A 122 -13.01 -5.16 -9.93
CA GLU A 122 -13.33 -6.38 -9.20
C GLU A 122 -12.15 -7.34 -9.19
N VAL A 123 -11.85 -7.91 -8.03
CA VAL A 123 -10.79 -8.91 -7.87
C VAL A 123 -11.39 -10.20 -7.35
N ASN A 124 -11.36 -11.27 -8.14
CA ASN A 124 -11.84 -12.59 -7.76
C ASN A 124 -10.67 -13.53 -7.45
N LEU A 125 -10.77 -14.24 -6.32
CA LEU A 125 -9.85 -15.32 -5.95
C LEU A 125 -10.51 -16.66 -6.28
N GLN A 126 -10.02 -17.33 -7.32
CA GLN A 126 -10.62 -18.57 -7.82
C GLN A 126 -9.64 -19.74 -7.72
N PRO A 127 -9.86 -20.71 -6.81
CA PRO A 127 -9.13 -21.98 -6.82
C PRO A 127 -9.34 -22.72 -8.15
N VAL A 128 -8.26 -23.30 -8.67
CA VAL A 128 -8.27 -24.15 -9.87
C VAL A 128 -7.53 -25.45 -9.59
N GLN A 129 -7.64 -26.44 -10.48
CA GLN A 129 -7.05 -27.77 -10.27
C GLN A 129 -5.55 -27.75 -9.94
N ARG A 130 -4.80 -26.75 -10.43
CA ARG A 130 -3.34 -26.62 -10.25
C ARG A 130 -2.94 -25.29 -9.60
N GLY A 131 -3.71 -24.83 -8.62
CA GLY A 131 -3.38 -23.65 -7.81
C GLY A 131 -4.53 -22.66 -7.69
N LEU A 132 -4.26 -21.37 -7.91
CA LEU A 132 -5.24 -20.30 -7.75
C LEU A 132 -5.07 -19.22 -8.82
N CYS A 133 -6.19 -18.72 -9.33
CA CYS A 133 -6.26 -17.54 -10.17
C CYS A 133 -6.64 -16.31 -9.33
N VAL A 134 -5.86 -15.23 -9.46
CA VAL A 134 -6.29 -13.87 -9.10
C VAL A 134 -6.78 -13.22 -10.39
N ILE A 135 -8.08 -12.99 -10.49
CA ILE A 135 -8.73 -12.41 -11.68
C ILE A 135 -9.08 -10.97 -11.36
N ILE A 136 -8.62 -10.03 -12.18
CA ILE A 136 -8.87 -8.59 -12.05
C ILE A 136 -9.68 -8.16 -13.27
N ASP A 137 -10.89 -7.66 -13.02
CA ASP A 137 -11.81 -7.18 -14.05
C ASP A 137 -11.98 -5.67 -13.91
N ASP A 138 -11.71 -4.95 -14.99
CA ASP A 138 -11.87 -3.50 -15.09
C ASP A 138 -12.96 -3.09 -16.09
N ALA A 139 -13.39 -1.84 -16.03
CA ALA A 139 -14.42 -1.25 -16.91
C ALA A 139 -13.82 -0.19 -17.85
N GLY A 140 -12.55 -0.35 -18.21
CA GLY A 140 -11.82 0.56 -19.06
C GLY A 140 -12.09 0.38 -20.54
N VAL A 141 -11.29 1.05 -21.37
CA VAL A 141 -11.40 1.04 -22.84
C VAL A 141 -10.96 -0.28 -23.50
N GLY A 142 -10.52 -1.27 -22.71
CA GLY A 142 -9.92 -2.51 -23.19
C GLY A 142 -8.54 -2.29 -23.82
N MET A 143 -8.00 -3.33 -24.47
CA MET A 143 -6.74 -3.26 -25.21
C MET A 143 -6.96 -3.41 -26.71
N SER A 144 -6.22 -2.65 -27.50
CA SER A 144 -6.13 -2.89 -28.93
C SER A 144 -5.44 -4.23 -29.21
N GLU A 145 -5.68 -4.80 -30.39
CA GLU A 145 -5.07 -6.05 -30.83
C GLU A 145 -3.53 -6.01 -30.73
N GLU A 146 -2.95 -4.88 -31.14
CA GLU A 146 -1.51 -4.66 -31.10
C GLU A 146 -0.97 -4.64 -29.66
N MET A 147 -1.66 -3.94 -28.74
CA MET A 147 -1.27 -3.89 -27.33
C MET A 147 -1.40 -5.26 -26.67
N ARG A 148 -2.47 -6.00 -26.98
CA ARG A 148 -2.70 -7.36 -26.48
C ARG A 148 -1.59 -8.31 -26.94
N ARG A 149 -1.22 -8.27 -28.23
CA ARG A 149 -0.12 -9.07 -28.78
C ARG A 149 1.23 -8.71 -28.15
N LYS A 150 1.52 -7.42 -27.93
CA LYS A 150 2.74 -6.99 -27.23
C LYS A 150 2.79 -7.52 -25.79
N ALA A 151 1.67 -7.45 -25.07
CA ALA A 151 1.57 -7.99 -23.72
C ALA A 151 1.76 -9.52 -23.70
N GLU A 152 1.19 -10.23 -24.68
CA GLU A 152 1.38 -11.68 -24.83
C GLU A 152 2.85 -12.07 -25.07
N LEU A 153 3.54 -11.39 -25.99
CA LEU A 153 4.97 -11.61 -26.25
C LEU A 153 5.84 -11.36 -25.01
N LEU A 154 5.44 -10.36 -24.21
CA LEU A 154 6.12 -10.02 -22.96
C LEU A 154 5.90 -11.10 -21.89
N PHE A 155 4.66 -11.55 -21.67
CA PHE A 155 4.35 -12.57 -20.65
C PHE A 155 4.80 -13.98 -21.03
N THR A 156 4.92 -14.28 -22.33
CA THR A 156 5.51 -15.53 -22.84
C THR A 156 7.05 -15.51 -22.83
N SER A 157 7.67 -14.42 -22.35
CA SER A 157 9.13 -14.22 -22.32
C SER A 157 9.81 -14.25 -23.69
N VAL A 158 9.04 -14.15 -24.78
CA VAL A 158 9.56 -14.04 -26.15
C VAL A 158 10.24 -12.68 -26.34
N PHE A 159 9.73 -11.64 -25.69
CA PHE A 159 10.30 -10.31 -25.69
C PHE A 159 10.63 -9.84 -24.27
N ARG A 160 11.79 -9.21 -24.08
CA ARG A 160 12.24 -8.68 -22.79
C ARG A 160 12.80 -7.27 -22.98
N PRO A 161 12.00 -6.23 -22.71
CA PRO A 161 12.44 -4.87 -22.92
C PRO A 161 13.51 -4.49 -21.90
N GLY A 162 14.60 -3.90 -22.37
CA GLY A 162 15.52 -3.13 -21.52
C GLY A 162 14.84 -1.85 -21.02
N LEU A 163 15.43 -1.20 -20.00
CA LEU A 163 14.89 0.07 -19.46
C LEU A 163 14.74 1.16 -20.54
N SER A 164 15.62 1.18 -21.53
CA SER A 164 15.58 2.12 -22.67
C SER A 164 14.45 1.83 -23.67
N GLU A 165 13.85 0.64 -23.62
CA GLU A 165 12.83 0.17 -24.57
C GLU A 165 11.41 0.32 -24.01
N LEU A 166 11.25 0.95 -22.84
CA LEU A 166 9.96 1.14 -22.17
C LEU A 166 9.09 2.26 -22.74
N GLY A 167 9.56 2.95 -23.79
CA GLY A 167 8.87 4.05 -24.43
C GLY A 167 8.98 5.39 -23.69
N ASN A 168 8.25 6.39 -24.19
CA ASN A 168 8.21 7.74 -23.62
C ASN A 168 6.75 8.25 -23.53
N PRO A 169 6.16 8.41 -22.33
CA PRO A 169 6.76 8.11 -21.02
C PRO A 169 6.96 6.60 -20.80
N PRO A 170 7.93 6.19 -19.95
CA PRO A 170 8.25 4.79 -19.72
C PRO A 170 7.10 4.03 -19.03
N GLN A 171 6.68 2.92 -19.62
CA GLN A 171 5.60 2.09 -19.12
C GLN A 171 6.13 0.87 -18.34
N PHE A 172 6.28 1.02 -17.02
CA PHE A 172 6.89 -0.02 -16.17
C PHE A 172 5.96 -1.19 -15.84
N GLY A 173 4.63 -1.02 -15.90
CA GLY A 173 3.66 -1.96 -15.31
C GLY A 173 3.82 -3.40 -15.79
N PHE A 174 3.50 -3.69 -17.06
CA PHE A 174 3.61 -5.06 -17.59
C PHE A 174 5.05 -5.62 -17.59
N PRO A 175 6.10 -4.85 -17.92
CA PRO A 175 7.47 -5.33 -17.83
C PRO A 175 7.88 -5.81 -16.43
N VAL A 176 7.49 -5.06 -15.38
CA VAL A 176 7.71 -5.48 -13.98
C VAL A 176 6.95 -6.76 -13.67
N VAL A 177 5.68 -6.84 -14.07
CA VAL A 177 4.84 -8.03 -13.86
C VAL A 177 5.43 -9.26 -14.57
N ALA A 178 5.91 -9.11 -15.81
CA ALA A 178 6.51 -10.19 -16.58
C ALA A 178 7.82 -10.70 -15.95
N GLU A 179 8.66 -9.80 -15.45
CA GLU A 179 9.89 -10.17 -14.76
C GLU A 179 9.61 -10.89 -13.43
N LEU A 180 8.59 -10.47 -12.67
CA LEU A 180 8.13 -11.16 -11.46
C LEU A 180 7.54 -12.53 -11.77
N ALA A 181 6.69 -12.62 -12.80
CA ALA A 181 6.09 -13.85 -13.27
C ALA A 181 7.16 -14.89 -13.60
N ARG A 182 8.18 -14.48 -14.35
CA ARG A 182 9.34 -15.30 -14.67
C ARG A 182 10.15 -15.70 -13.43
N ARG A 183 10.41 -14.75 -12.54
CA ARG A 183 11.24 -14.98 -11.34
C ARG A 183 10.61 -15.98 -10.39
N PHE A 184 9.30 -15.94 -10.22
CA PHE A 184 8.56 -16.79 -9.28
C PHE A 184 7.86 -17.97 -9.95
N GLY A 185 7.80 -18.02 -11.28
CA GLY A 185 7.19 -19.13 -12.03
C GLY A 185 5.67 -19.09 -12.10
N PHE A 186 5.02 -17.94 -11.85
CA PHE A 186 3.59 -17.77 -12.10
C PHE A 186 3.33 -17.25 -13.52
N ASN A 187 2.10 -17.38 -14.01
CA ASN A 187 1.71 -16.89 -15.33
C ASN A 187 0.74 -15.72 -15.23
N VAL A 188 0.81 -14.82 -16.20
CA VAL A 188 -0.14 -13.70 -16.34
C VAL A 188 -0.73 -13.74 -17.74
N ASP A 189 -2.04 -13.54 -17.82
CA ASP A 189 -2.80 -13.44 -19.06
C ASP A 189 -3.66 -12.18 -19.03
N VAL A 190 -3.71 -11.47 -20.14
CA VAL A 190 -4.54 -10.26 -20.31
C VAL A 190 -5.31 -10.33 -21.63
N SER A 191 -5.48 -11.53 -22.20
CA SER A 191 -6.08 -11.71 -23.52
C SER A 191 -7.60 -11.60 -23.50
N ALA A 192 -8.22 -11.85 -22.35
CA ALA A 192 -9.66 -11.88 -22.17
C ALA A 192 -10.26 -10.48 -21.95
N THR A 193 -11.49 -10.32 -22.40
CA THR A 193 -12.32 -9.13 -22.13
C THR A 193 -13.00 -9.27 -20.78
N SER A 194 -13.02 -8.18 -20.01
CA SER A 194 -13.77 -8.10 -18.76
C SER A 194 -15.28 -8.13 -19.01
N PRO A 195 -16.09 -8.68 -18.09
CA PRO A 195 -17.55 -8.58 -18.14
C PRO A 195 -18.06 -7.14 -18.19
N TYR A 196 -17.25 -6.18 -17.74
CA TYR A 196 -17.56 -4.75 -17.75
C TYR A 196 -17.10 -4.04 -19.04
N GLY A 197 -16.65 -4.79 -20.06
CA GLY A 197 -16.21 -4.25 -21.35
C GLY A 197 -14.74 -3.81 -21.41
N GLY A 198 -14.04 -3.79 -20.28
CA GLY A 198 -12.63 -3.47 -20.19
C GLY A 198 -11.70 -4.68 -20.33
N THR A 199 -10.58 -4.66 -19.59
CA THR A 199 -9.59 -5.73 -19.63
C THR A 199 -9.76 -6.70 -18.47
N ARG A 200 -9.62 -8.01 -18.73
CA ARG A 200 -9.48 -9.03 -17.71
C ARG A 200 -8.01 -9.46 -17.59
N ALA A 201 -7.40 -9.18 -16.45
CA ALA A 201 -6.08 -9.70 -16.11
C ALA A 201 -6.18 -10.92 -15.20
N VAL A 202 -5.50 -12.01 -15.54
CA VAL A 202 -5.52 -13.27 -14.80
C VAL A 202 -4.10 -13.63 -14.39
N VAL A 203 -3.83 -13.59 -13.08
CA VAL A 203 -2.58 -14.10 -12.49
C VAL A 203 -2.81 -15.53 -12.02
N ARG A 204 -2.16 -16.50 -12.65
CA ARG A 204 -2.23 -17.92 -12.31
C ARG A 204 -1.06 -18.28 -11.40
N LEU A 205 -1.35 -18.42 -10.12
CA LEU A 205 -0.40 -18.88 -9.11
C LEU A 205 -0.40 -20.42 -9.10
N PRO A 206 0.74 -21.05 -9.41
CA PRO A 206 0.82 -22.51 -9.43
C PRO A 206 0.90 -23.04 -8.00
N GLN A 207 0.60 -24.32 -7.81
CA GLN A 207 0.56 -24.95 -6.47
C GLN A 207 1.90 -24.83 -5.73
N GLU A 208 3.01 -24.81 -6.46
CA GLU A 208 4.36 -24.65 -5.92
C GLU A 208 4.61 -23.26 -5.31
N LEU A 209 3.72 -22.28 -5.48
CA LEU A 209 3.75 -20.99 -4.79
C LEU A 209 2.77 -20.90 -3.62
N LEU A 210 1.95 -21.93 -3.45
CA LEU A 210 0.81 -21.92 -2.54
C LEU A 210 1.00 -22.94 -1.42
N THR A 211 0.41 -22.63 -0.28
CA THR A 211 0.25 -23.53 0.86
C THR A 211 -1.15 -23.37 1.40
N THR A 212 -1.62 -24.31 2.21
CA THR A 212 -2.85 -24.14 2.96
C THR A 212 -2.54 -23.40 4.24
N VAL A 213 -3.40 -22.47 4.63
CA VAL A 213 -3.39 -21.96 6.00
C VAL A 213 -3.90 -23.12 6.86
N THR A 214 -3.01 -23.99 7.34
CA THR A 214 -3.33 -24.69 8.59
C THR A 214 -3.64 -23.58 9.58
N GLU A 215 -4.80 -23.60 10.20
CA GLU A 215 -5.14 -22.73 11.32
C GLU A 215 -4.16 -22.97 12.47
N GLN A 216 -2.90 -22.58 12.30
CA GLN A 216 -2.06 -22.17 13.40
C GLN A 216 -2.59 -20.79 13.79
N ARG A 217 -3.79 -20.80 14.38
CA ARG A 217 -4.07 -19.95 15.51
C ARG A 217 -3.02 -20.32 16.54
N SER A 218 -1.84 -19.74 16.37
CA SER A 218 -0.87 -19.71 17.43
C SER A 218 -1.61 -19.08 18.60
N ASP A 219 -1.70 -19.84 19.67
CA ASP A 219 -1.86 -19.35 21.02
C ASP A 219 -0.72 -18.39 21.34
N LYS A 220 -0.63 -17.26 20.62
CA LYS A 220 -0.12 -16.02 21.17
C LYS A 220 -1.25 -15.47 22.03
N ALA A 221 -1.52 -16.24 23.09
CA ALA A 221 -1.92 -15.67 24.35
C ALA A 221 -0.99 -14.48 24.56
N VAL A 222 -1.63 -13.34 24.64
CA VAL A 222 -1.05 -12.06 24.96
C VAL A 222 -0.41 -12.22 26.34
N ALA A 223 0.84 -12.70 26.38
CA ALA A 223 1.69 -12.61 27.55
C ALA A 223 2.14 -11.15 27.65
N HIS A 224 1.19 -10.29 28.00
CA HIS A 224 1.52 -9.07 28.71
C HIS A 224 2.17 -9.54 30.01
N SER A 225 3.49 -9.44 30.04
CA SER A 225 4.27 -9.41 31.27
C SER A 225 3.78 -8.22 32.11
N SER A 226 2.70 -8.46 32.83
CA SER A 226 2.31 -7.67 34.00
C SER A 226 2.96 -8.39 35.18
N ASN A 227 4.23 -8.06 35.43
CA ASN A 227 4.86 -8.36 36.69
C ASN A 227 4.19 -7.46 37.75
N THR A 228 3.07 -7.95 38.29
CA THR A 228 2.43 -7.40 39.48
C THR A 228 2.01 -8.61 40.31
N PRO A 229 2.54 -8.79 41.52
CA PRO A 229 2.13 -9.90 42.38
C PRO A 229 0.63 -9.80 42.65
N ALA A 230 -0.13 -10.83 42.26
CA ALA A 230 -1.54 -10.94 42.58
C ALA A 230 -1.73 -11.09 44.10
N PRO A 231 -2.65 -10.34 44.74
CA PRO A 231 -3.00 -10.56 46.14
C PRO A 231 -3.73 -11.90 46.27
N GLN A 232 -3.24 -12.79 47.14
CA GLN A 232 -3.96 -14.00 47.51
C GLN A 232 -5.25 -13.63 48.27
N PRO A 233 -6.43 -14.16 47.90
CA PRO A 233 -7.65 -13.95 48.67
C PRO A 233 -7.61 -14.76 49.98
N PRO A 234 -8.08 -14.21 51.11
CA PRO A 234 -8.11 -14.92 52.38
C PRO A 234 -9.14 -16.06 52.33
N SER A 235 -8.68 -17.27 52.67
CA SER A 235 -9.54 -18.44 52.82
C SER A 235 -10.27 -18.39 54.17
N ASP A 236 -11.37 -17.65 54.25
CA ASP A 236 -12.26 -17.73 55.40
C ASP A 236 -13.19 -18.95 55.29
N ARG A 237 -12.65 -20.11 55.69
CA ARG A 237 -13.42 -21.32 55.99
C ARG A 237 -13.31 -21.61 57.48
N THR A 238 -14.44 -21.82 58.16
CA THR A 238 -14.43 -22.36 59.54
C THR A 238 -13.94 -23.81 59.52
N ALA A 239 -13.37 -24.29 60.62
CA ALA A 239 -12.72 -25.60 60.76
C ALA A 239 -13.52 -26.83 60.25
N ASN A 240 -14.84 -26.72 60.05
CA ASN A 240 -15.71 -27.78 59.54
C ASN A 240 -16.29 -27.54 58.13
N GLY A 241 -15.73 -26.62 57.32
CA GLY A 241 -15.84 -26.69 55.86
C GLY A 241 -17.12 -26.20 55.15
N LEU A 242 -18.06 -25.49 55.80
CA LEU A 242 -19.23 -24.89 55.11
C LEU A 242 -19.04 -23.38 54.79
N PRO A 243 -19.54 -22.89 53.63
CA PRO A 243 -19.40 -21.48 53.21
C PRO A 243 -20.44 -20.53 53.85
N LYS A 244 -19.99 -19.35 54.34
CA LYS A 244 -20.86 -18.24 54.82
C LYS A 244 -21.41 -17.42 53.64
N ARG A 245 -22.68 -16.98 53.71
CA ARG A 245 -23.36 -16.16 52.69
C ARG A 245 -23.57 -14.71 53.17
N ALA A 246 -23.62 -13.81 52.18
CA ALA A 246 -24.23 -12.46 52.13
C ALA A 246 -23.25 -11.30 52.36
N SER A 247 -23.38 -10.13 51.69
CA SER A 247 -24.60 -9.47 51.22
C SER A 247 -24.35 -8.54 50.01
N ARG A 248 -25.45 -8.26 49.29
CA ARG A 248 -25.63 -7.34 48.15
C ARG A 248 -25.65 -5.88 48.62
N GLN A 249 -25.16 -4.94 47.82
CA GLN A 249 -25.73 -3.58 47.74
C GLN A 249 -25.32 -2.90 46.42
N ALA A 250 -26.33 -2.56 45.62
CA ALA A 250 -26.28 -1.49 44.62
C ALA A 250 -27.02 -0.28 45.21
N PRO A 251 -26.76 0.93 44.69
CA PRO A 251 -27.91 1.74 44.28
C PRO A 251 -27.73 2.46 42.93
N ILE A 252 -28.83 3.10 42.54
CA ILE A 252 -29.31 3.48 41.21
C ILE A 252 -29.41 5.03 41.09
N ALA A 253 -29.18 5.53 39.86
CA ALA A 253 -29.74 6.70 39.12
C ALA A 253 -29.71 8.16 39.62
N LEU A 254 -29.57 9.08 38.64
CA LEU A 254 -30.44 10.24 38.27
C LEU A 254 -29.74 11.02 37.11
N VAL A 255 -30.20 11.13 35.84
CA VAL A 255 -31.34 11.80 35.15
C VAL A 255 -31.27 13.35 35.00
N ARG A 256 -31.07 13.80 33.73
CA ARG A 256 -31.49 15.04 32.98
C ARG A 256 -31.10 16.45 33.49
N ASP A 257 -31.02 17.55 32.73
CA ASP A 257 -30.84 17.99 31.30
C ASP A 257 -30.85 19.57 31.36
N PRO A 258 -31.09 20.37 30.30
CA PRO A 258 -30.17 21.27 29.57
C PRO A 258 -30.18 22.79 29.91
N GLY A 259 -29.21 23.54 29.37
CA GLY A 259 -29.37 24.93 28.90
C GLY A 259 -28.71 26.07 29.71
N GLY A 260 -27.94 26.94 29.03
CA GLY A 260 -27.80 28.36 29.40
C GLY A 260 -26.40 28.99 29.45
N ALA A 261 -26.17 29.89 28.49
CA ALA A 261 -25.40 31.15 28.56
C ALA A 261 -23.85 31.16 28.58
N ALA A 262 -23.31 31.96 27.64
CA ALA A 262 -21.93 32.41 27.52
C ALA A 262 -21.52 33.46 28.58
N PRO A 263 -20.22 33.81 28.66
CA PRO A 263 -19.87 35.15 28.21
C PRO A 263 -18.58 35.24 27.37
N GLU A 264 -18.48 36.40 26.71
CA GLU A 264 -17.43 36.92 25.85
C GLU A 264 -16.07 37.07 26.56
N SER A 265 -14.97 36.86 25.81
CA SER A 265 -13.65 37.39 26.16
C SER A 265 -12.91 37.81 24.89
N GLU A 266 -12.48 39.06 24.90
CA GLU A 266 -11.72 39.78 23.88
C GLU A 266 -10.42 39.06 23.47
N ALA A 267 -10.10 39.09 22.18
CA ALA A 267 -8.79 38.69 21.65
C ALA A 267 -8.22 39.79 20.75
N GLU A 268 -7.06 40.31 21.13
CA GLU A 268 -6.20 41.22 20.38
C GLU A 268 -5.66 40.61 19.07
N PRO A 269 -5.28 41.43 18.07
CA PRO A 269 -4.87 40.95 16.75
C PRO A 269 -3.39 40.52 16.68
N ALA A 270 -3.14 39.36 16.08
CA ALA A 270 -1.79 38.84 15.79
C ALA A 270 -1.14 39.48 14.54
N LYS A 271 0.17 39.76 14.64
CA LYS A 271 1.06 40.40 13.64
C LYS A 271 1.42 39.46 12.46
N PRO A 272 1.87 40.02 11.30
CA PRO A 272 1.85 39.31 10.01
C PRO A 272 3.08 38.43 9.72
N VAL A 273 2.82 37.35 8.97
CA VAL A 273 3.77 36.38 8.41
C VAL A 273 4.67 37.05 7.35
N ARG A 274 5.95 37.24 7.66
CA ARG A 274 6.95 37.83 6.74
C ARG A 274 8.20 36.97 6.48
N LYS A 275 8.15 35.65 6.70
CA LYS A 275 9.34 34.78 6.55
C LYS A 275 9.30 33.68 5.48
N ILE A 276 8.25 33.55 4.66
CA ILE A 276 8.19 32.53 3.60
C ILE A 276 8.48 33.10 2.19
N ALA A 277 8.33 34.41 1.98
CA ALA A 277 8.64 35.04 0.68
C ALA A 277 10.14 35.19 0.38
N ALA A 278 10.98 35.20 1.43
CA ALA A 278 12.43 35.39 1.28
C ALA A 278 13.13 34.14 0.72
N THR A 279 12.71 32.94 1.12
CA THR A 279 13.34 31.67 0.70
C THR A 279 13.02 31.28 -0.75
N MET A 280 11.84 31.65 -1.26
CA MET A 280 11.48 31.44 -2.67
C MET A 280 12.23 32.39 -3.63
N SER A 281 12.53 33.61 -3.19
CA SER A 281 13.26 34.61 -4.00
C SER A 281 14.78 34.36 -4.08
N GLU A 282 15.34 33.59 -3.14
CA GLU A 282 16.74 33.15 -3.19
C GLU A 282 16.91 31.94 -4.10
N LEU A 283 15.96 31.00 -4.10
CA LEU A 283 15.96 29.84 -4.98
C LEU A 283 15.74 30.21 -6.47
N GLN A 284 14.88 31.21 -6.75
CA GLN A 284 14.71 31.75 -8.10
C GLN A 284 15.94 32.53 -8.60
N ARG A 285 16.75 33.13 -7.71
CA ARG A 285 17.98 33.81 -8.11
C ARG A 285 19.11 32.83 -8.44
N GLY A 286 19.25 31.74 -7.69
CA GLY A 286 20.25 30.69 -7.97
C GLY A 286 20.04 29.99 -9.31
N THR A 287 18.79 29.73 -9.69
CA THR A 287 18.45 29.03 -10.97
C THR A 287 18.64 29.91 -12.21
N ARG A 288 18.58 31.25 -12.06
CA ARG A 288 18.80 32.20 -13.17
C ARG A 288 20.29 32.42 -13.46
N LEU A 289 21.13 32.46 -12.42
CA LEU A 289 22.59 32.61 -12.55
C LEU A 289 23.25 31.39 -13.20
N GLY A 290 22.80 30.18 -12.89
CA GLY A 290 23.33 28.94 -13.50
C GLY A 290 23.00 28.77 -14.99
N ARG A 291 22.03 29.54 -15.53
CA ARG A 291 21.64 29.50 -16.95
C ARG A 291 22.38 30.52 -17.80
N GLN A 292 22.99 31.54 -17.18
CA GLN A 292 23.79 32.55 -17.87
C GLN A 292 25.26 32.14 -18.00
N SER A 293 25.80 31.41 -17.01
CA SER A 293 27.18 30.91 -17.05
C SER A 293 27.43 29.78 -18.06
N THR A 294 26.38 29.17 -18.63
CA THR A 294 26.51 28.13 -19.67
C THR A 294 26.59 28.68 -21.09
N THR A 295 26.37 29.98 -21.30
CA THR A 295 26.37 30.61 -22.64
C THR A 295 27.65 31.38 -22.98
N ASP A 296 28.53 31.66 -22.02
CA ASP A 296 29.76 32.44 -22.25
C ASP A 296 31.03 31.58 -22.45
N GLY A 297 30.88 30.26 -22.65
CA GLY A 297 32.01 29.31 -22.71
C GLY A 297 32.38 28.76 -24.09
N GLN A 298 31.78 29.26 -25.18
CA GLN A 298 31.99 28.73 -26.54
C GLN A 298 32.22 29.82 -27.60
N GLU A 299 33.08 30.79 -27.32
CA GLU A 299 33.73 31.59 -28.37
C GLU A 299 35.16 31.92 -27.95
N ASP A 300 36.10 30.99 -28.15
CA ASP A 300 37.45 31.34 -28.64
C ASP A 300 38.27 30.06 -28.96
N GLN A 301 38.44 29.77 -30.25
CA GLN A 301 39.62 29.09 -30.79
C GLN A 301 39.52 29.02 -32.32
N GLY A 302 40.04 30.07 -32.96
CA GLY A 302 40.44 30.04 -34.35
C GLY A 302 41.70 30.86 -34.54
N VAL A 303 42.85 30.19 -34.63
CA VAL A 303 43.95 30.36 -35.62
C VAL A 303 44.76 29.06 -35.62
#